data_AF-A0A1Y4BQP6-F1
#
_entry.id   AF-A0A1Y4BQP6-F1
#
_cell.length_a   1.000
_cell.length_b   1.000
_cell.length_c   1.000
_cell.angle_alpha   90.00
_cell.angle_beta   90.00
_cell.angle_gamma   90.00
#
_symmetry.space_group_name_H-M   'P 1'
#
loop_
_entity.id
_entity.type
_entity.pdbx_description
1 polymer ?
#
loop_
_entity_poly.entity_id
_entity_poly.type
_entity_poly.pdbx_seq_one_letter_code
_entity_poly.pdbx_strand_id
1 'polypeptide(L)'
;MSRALCILYACLASLLVVGCSDLGNYDERSVARQAEGYYVEKYGADAEVVDIWEGRSYVLFGYQSTDMAFCTMDDGTTVLVDFEEGVVGDNRQQDEITAAYERRFREELGRGRRRLEDAGYTVTLVLINGVSPAEDGFFDGCISTYEWGEKDEAERESGSFFHALYTGDDRFFEEEASRVRLGMCDVEIDISGPDADYADAFPTNVPERPSWVEPVDATCRSLLPLTGGDPATKVAVYQAFPPDTAIAGAEDGKLGELDPFRDAGETGSWLIVDWVPVGKGAYVTSDECGVRLRSGDVTLEVVDDPYSYDELWADGDLAEIEGRSPSPAAFESYELRAAPGLFESSPDVRDKGWFSVRLAYDNTDPETGLERLGITPGTLDPSLYTVEKNAAAEDFEGAPPLEVVRMRPETLANGFQYGTNVLYEEEPMLLVRM
;
A
#
# COMPACT_ATOMS: atom_id res chain seq x y z
N MET A 1 -57.18 -22.79 44.07
CA MET A 1 -57.32 -22.63 42.61
C MET A 1 -56.35 -21.55 42.08
N SER A 2 -55.04 -21.63 42.40
CA SER A 2 -54.19 -20.41 42.36
C SER A 2 -52.68 -20.61 42.04
N ARG A 3 -52.23 -21.79 41.61
CA ARG A 3 -50.82 -21.97 41.18
C ARG A 3 -50.69 -22.72 39.86
N ALA A 4 -51.47 -23.79 39.70
CA ALA A 4 -51.53 -24.52 38.42
C ALA A 4 -52.07 -23.64 37.27
N LEU A 5 -53.03 -22.76 37.53
CA LEU A 5 -53.59 -21.86 36.51
C LEU A 5 -52.59 -20.75 36.10
N CYS A 6 -51.80 -20.24 37.04
CA CYS A 6 -50.79 -19.21 36.77
C CYS A 6 -49.59 -19.77 36.01
N ILE A 7 -49.19 -21.01 36.27
CA ILE A 7 -48.15 -21.70 35.49
C ILE A 7 -48.66 -22.01 34.09
N LEU A 8 -49.94 -22.40 33.94
CA LEU A 8 -50.53 -22.62 32.61
C LEU A 8 -50.62 -21.31 31.80
N TYR A 9 -50.98 -20.19 32.44
CA TYR A 9 -51.01 -18.87 31.81
C TYR A 9 -49.60 -18.32 31.52
N ALA A 10 -48.61 -18.61 32.37
CA ALA A 10 -47.23 -18.24 32.11
C ALA A 10 -46.62 -19.07 30.96
N CYS A 11 -46.93 -20.37 30.87
CA CYS A 11 -46.53 -21.23 29.77
C CYS A 11 -47.25 -20.89 28.46
N LEU A 12 -48.55 -20.53 28.51
CA LEU A 12 -49.28 -20.02 27.34
C LEU A 12 -48.77 -18.63 26.93
N ALA A 13 -48.41 -17.76 27.87
CA ALA A 13 -47.83 -16.45 27.58
C ALA A 13 -46.42 -16.57 26.98
N SER A 14 -45.60 -17.52 27.42
CA SER A 14 -44.29 -17.78 26.80
C SER A 14 -44.38 -18.50 25.44
N LEU A 15 -45.49 -19.18 25.14
CA LEU A 15 -45.80 -19.68 23.79
C LEU A 15 -46.46 -18.61 22.88
N LEU A 16 -46.89 -17.48 23.45
CA LEU A 16 -47.47 -16.34 22.75
C LEU A 16 -46.50 -15.15 22.62
N VAL A 17 -45.26 -15.31 23.08
CA VAL A 17 -44.12 -14.47 22.68
C VAL A 17 -43.28 -15.28 21.68
N VAL A 18 -43.95 -15.82 20.67
CA VAL A 18 -43.35 -15.93 19.33
C VAL A 18 -43.47 -14.52 18.77
N GLY A 19 -42.36 -13.96 18.28
CA GLY A 19 -42.25 -12.56 17.89
C GLY A 19 -43.45 -12.11 17.06
N CYS A 20 -44.09 -11.02 17.44
CA CYS A 20 -44.89 -10.26 16.49
C CYS A 20 -43.91 -9.62 15.51
N SER A 21 -43.59 -10.34 14.44
CA SER A 21 -43.02 -9.78 13.23
C SER A 21 -43.99 -8.77 12.64
N ASP A 22 -43.55 -7.55 12.37
CA ASP A 22 -44.37 -6.52 11.72
C ASP A 22 -44.33 -6.69 10.19
N LEU A 23 -44.42 -7.95 9.70
CA LEU A 23 -44.24 -8.41 8.31
C LEU A 23 -45.22 -7.84 7.26
N GLY A 24 -46.00 -6.81 7.62
CA GLY A 24 -47.06 -6.29 6.77
C GLY A 24 -48.09 -7.38 6.37
N ASN A 25 -48.35 -7.52 5.07
CA ASN A 25 -49.34 -8.45 4.50
C ASN A 25 -48.74 -9.83 4.10
N TYR A 26 -47.48 -10.12 4.43
CA TYR A 26 -46.80 -11.31 3.92
C TYR A 26 -47.07 -12.58 4.75
N ASP A 27 -47.15 -13.73 4.09
CA ASP A 27 -47.41 -15.04 4.72
C ASP A 27 -46.14 -15.60 5.37
N GLU A 28 -46.01 -15.43 6.69
CA GLU A 28 -44.93 -16.01 7.52
C GLU A 28 -44.65 -17.48 7.22
N ARG A 29 -45.69 -18.29 6.96
CA ARG A 29 -45.51 -19.71 6.66
C ARG A 29 -44.94 -19.96 5.28
N SER A 30 -45.13 -19.03 4.35
CA SER A 30 -44.54 -19.08 3.01
C SER A 30 -43.07 -18.72 3.08
N VAL A 31 -42.72 -17.70 3.88
CA VAL A 31 -41.33 -17.28 4.12
C VAL A 31 -40.54 -18.39 4.82
N ALA A 32 -41.08 -18.97 5.90
CA ALA A 32 -40.44 -20.08 6.62
C ALA A 32 -40.14 -21.27 5.69
N ARG A 33 -41.12 -21.70 4.89
CA ARG A 33 -40.96 -22.81 3.95
C ARG A 33 -39.90 -22.57 2.88
N GLN A 34 -39.70 -21.31 2.47
CA GLN A 34 -38.63 -20.97 1.53
C GLN A 34 -37.26 -21.10 2.19
N ALA A 35 -37.09 -20.58 3.40
CA ALA A 35 -35.84 -20.71 4.16
C ALA A 35 -35.48 -22.18 4.47
N GLU A 36 -36.45 -22.97 4.95
CA GLU A 36 -36.27 -24.40 5.22
C GLU A 36 -35.92 -25.18 3.94
N GLY A 37 -36.64 -24.91 2.84
CA GLY A 37 -36.39 -25.54 1.55
C GLY A 37 -35.00 -25.25 1.01
N TYR A 38 -34.55 -24.00 1.11
CA TYR A 38 -33.18 -23.60 0.78
C TYR A 38 -32.14 -24.33 1.63
N TYR A 39 -32.38 -24.46 2.94
CA TYR A 39 -31.44 -25.12 3.85
C TYR A 39 -31.25 -26.60 3.51
N VAL A 40 -32.36 -27.28 3.16
CA VAL A 40 -32.32 -28.67 2.67
C VAL A 40 -31.58 -28.76 1.34
N GLU A 41 -31.83 -27.85 0.40
CA GLU A 41 -31.18 -27.83 -0.91
C GLU A 41 -29.66 -27.60 -0.81
N LYS A 42 -29.25 -26.60 -0.03
CA LYS A 42 -27.84 -26.17 0.11
C LYS A 42 -27.02 -27.11 1.00
N TYR A 43 -27.57 -27.49 2.15
CA TYR A 43 -26.82 -28.21 3.19
C TYR A 43 -27.23 -29.68 3.34
N GLY A 44 -28.31 -30.13 2.69
CA GLY A 44 -28.84 -31.47 2.87
C GLY A 44 -29.33 -31.73 4.31
N ALA A 45 -29.67 -30.65 5.03
CA ALA A 45 -30.04 -30.68 6.44
C ALA A 45 -31.50 -30.24 6.61
N ASP A 46 -32.26 -31.01 7.38
CA ASP A 46 -33.61 -30.64 7.81
C ASP A 46 -33.49 -29.74 9.04
N ALA A 47 -33.48 -28.42 8.83
CA ALA A 47 -33.51 -27.39 9.87
C ALA A 47 -34.85 -26.66 9.83
N GLU A 48 -35.42 -26.33 10.99
CA GLU A 48 -36.71 -25.63 11.11
C GLU A 48 -36.50 -24.15 11.45
N VAL A 49 -37.38 -23.27 10.95
CA VAL A 49 -37.37 -21.85 11.32
C VAL A 49 -37.99 -21.67 12.71
N VAL A 50 -37.23 -21.09 13.64
CA VAL A 50 -37.66 -20.85 15.03
C VAL A 50 -38.07 -19.41 15.31
N ASP A 51 -37.65 -18.46 14.48
CA ASP A 51 -38.01 -17.04 14.58
C ASP A 51 -37.97 -16.34 13.22
N ILE A 52 -38.87 -15.37 13.01
CA ILE A 52 -38.89 -14.52 11.81
C ILE A 52 -38.98 -13.07 12.28
N TRP A 53 -38.12 -12.21 11.74
CA TRP A 53 -38.13 -10.80 12.11
C TRP A 53 -37.71 -9.90 10.94
N GLU A 54 -38.17 -8.65 10.99
CA GLU A 54 -37.82 -7.58 10.05
C GLU A 54 -36.91 -6.55 10.72
N GLY A 55 -36.11 -5.85 9.92
CA GLY A 55 -35.63 -4.51 10.27
C GLY A 55 -34.85 -4.38 11.59
N ARG A 56 -33.74 -5.11 11.71
CA ARG A 56 -32.62 -4.74 12.60
C ARG A 56 -31.38 -4.64 11.73
N SER A 57 -30.38 -3.88 12.16
CA SER A 57 -29.13 -3.54 11.46
C SER A 57 -28.21 -4.73 11.12
N TYR A 58 -28.79 -5.89 10.81
CA TYR A 58 -28.13 -7.08 10.36
C TYR A 58 -28.12 -7.06 8.84
N VAL A 59 -26.95 -7.24 8.27
CA VAL A 59 -26.73 -7.08 6.84
C VAL A 59 -25.94 -8.30 6.39
N LEU A 60 -26.55 -9.11 5.52
CA LEU A 60 -25.86 -10.20 4.85
C LEU A 60 -25.09 -9.60 3.68
N PHE A 61 -23.75 -9.64 3.71
CA PHE A 61 -22.86 -9.07 2.69
C PHE A 61 -23.18 -7.61 2.27
N GLY A 62 -23.69 -6.76 3.16
CA GLY A 62 -24.08 -5.40 2.72
C GLY A 62 -25.46 -5.29 2.02
N TYR A 63 -26.20 -6.38 1.78
CA TYR A 63 -27.53 -6.32 1.15
C TYR A 63 -28.53 -5.50 1.97
N GLN A 64 -29.15 -4.50 1.34
CA GLN A 64 -30.26 -3.74 1.92
C GLN A 64 -31.44 -3.70 0.94
N SER A 65 -32.55 -4.31 1.35
CA SER A 65 -33.87 -4.18 0.72
C SER A 65 -34.87 -3.78 1.81
N THR A 66 -35.92 -3.07 1.41
CA THR A 66 -37.00 -2.63 2.30
C THR A 66 -38.04 -3.71 2.54
N ASP A 67 -37.99 -4.81 1.79
CA ASP A 67 -39.03 -5.84 1.69
C ASP A 67 -38.43 -7.23 1.93
N MET A 68 -37.89 -7.44 3.14
CA MET A 68 -37.17 -8.66 3.51
C MET A 68 -37.51 -9.19 4.90
N ALA A 69 -37.32 -10.49 5.07
CA ALA A 69 -37.41 -11.19 6.35
C ALA A 69 -36.12 -11.94 6.67
N PHE A 70 -35.72 -11.90 7.94
CA PHE A 70 -34.66 -12.72 8.50
C PHE A 70 -35.28 -13.91 9.20
N CYS A 71 -34.94 -15.12 8.76
CA CYS A 71 -35.39 -16.38 9.33
C CYS A 71 -34.26 -16.98 10.16
N THR A 72 -34.45 -17.08 11.47
CA THR A 72 -33.51 -17.77 12.35
C THR A 72 -33.83 -19.26 12.35
N MET A 73 -32.87 -20.07 11.94
CA MET A 73 -32.94 -21.53 11.95
C MET A 73 -32.68 -22.08 13.36
N ASP A 74 -33.10 -23.31 13.62
CA ASP A 74 -32.92 -23.98 14.93
C ASP A 74 -31.45 -24.24 15.31
N ASP A 75 -30.54 -24.26 14.34
CA ASP A 75 -29.09 -24.32 14.55
C ASP A 75 -28.43 -22.94 14.79
N GLY A 76 -29.22 -21.87 14.72
CA GLY A 76 -28.79 -20.49 14.93
C GLY A 76 -28.33 -19.74 13.67
N THR A 77 -28.30 -20.38 12.49
CA THR A 77 -28.06 -19.70 11.22
C THR A 77 -29.21 -18.75 10.88
N THR A 78 -28.89 -17.64 10.22
CA THR A 78 -29.88 -16.67 9.75
C THR A 78 -29.95 -16.70 8.23
N VAL A 79 -31.12 -17.05 7.70
CA VAL A 79 -31.44 -17.02 6.27
C VAL A 79 -32.16 -15.72 5.94
N LEU A 80 -31.72 -15.05 4.90
CA LEU A 80 -32.33 -13.84 4.37
C LEU A 80 -33.27 -14.20 3.21
N VAL A 81 -34.53 -13.79 3.33
CA VAL A 81 -35.56 -13.98 2.30
C VAL A 81 -36.10 -12.61 1.90
N ASP A 82 -35.88 -12.24 0.64
CA ASP A 82 -36.53 -11.07 0.03
C ASP A 82 -37.91 -11.48 -0.50
N PHE A 83 -38.91 -10.62 -0.32
CA PHE A 83 -40.30 -10.95 -0.67
C PHE A 83 -40.57 -10.99 -2.18
N GLU A 84 -39.78 -10.28 -2.97
CA GLU A 84 -39.89 -10.27 -4.43
C GLU A 84 -39.00 -11.33 -5.07
N GLU A 85 -37.81 -11.57 -4.51
CA GLU A 85 -36.77 -12.41 -5.12
C GLU A 85 -36.68 -13.83 -4.53
N GLY A 86 -37.22 -14.06 -3.34
CA GLY A 86 -37.05 -15.31 -2.60
C GLY A 86 -35.77 -15.33 -1.76
N VAL A 87 -35.17 -16.50 -1.57
CA VAL A 87 -34.00 -16.63 -0.68
C VAL A 87 -32.76 -15.99 -1.31
N VAL A 88 -32.18 -15.03 -0.59
CA VAL A 88 -30.99 -14.26 -1.03
C VAL A 88 -29.69 -14.96 -0.59
N GLY A 89 -29.71 -15.61 0.58
CA GLY A 89 -28.56 -16.29 1.15
C GLY A 89 -28.66 -16.46 2.66
N ASP A 90 -27.59 -16.92 3.30
CA ASP A 90 -27.52 -17.09 4.75
C ASP A 90 -26.12 -16.79 5.31
N ASN A 91 -26.03 -16.53 6.61
CA ASN A 91 -24.78 -16.10 7.24
C ASN A 91 -23.69 -17.17 7.26
N ARG A 92 -24.06 -18.46 7.23
CA ARG A 92 -23.09 -19.55 7.07
C ARG A 92 -22.55 -19.60 5.64
N GLN A 93 -23.38 -19.39 4.61
CA GLN A 93 -22.89 -19.27 3.24
C GLN A 93 -21.95 -18.06 3.10
N GLN A 94 -22.25 -16.97 3.81
CA GLN A 94 -21.36 -15.81 3.88
C GLN A 94 -19.98 -16.19 4.41
N ASP A 95 -19.93 -16.87 5.55
CA ASP A 95 -18.68 -17.35 6.14
C ASP A 95 -17.93 -18.33 5.21
N GLU A 96 -18.66 -19.23 4.53
CA GLU A 96 -18.08 -20.19 3.58
C GLU A 96 -17.41 -19.50 2.39
N ILE A 97 -18.05 -18.47 1.82
CA ILE A 97 -17.52 -17.70 0.68
C ILE A 97 -16.34 -16.84 1.12
N THR A 98 -16.45 -16.12 2.23
CA THR A 98 -15.34 -15.32 2.79
C THR A 98 -14.11 -16.21 3.01
N ALA A 99 -14.28 -17.35 3.70
CA ALA A 99 -13.18 -18.29 3.92
C ALA A 99 -12.59 -18.85 2.60
N ALA A 100 -13.41 -19.04 1.57
CA ALA A 100 -12.96 -19.48 0.26
C ALA A 100 -12.12 -18.40 -0.45
N TYR A 101 -12.54 -17.14 -0.41
CA TYR A 101 -11.77 -16.00 -0.89
C TYR A 101 -10.44 -15.89 -0.15
N GLU A 102 -10.45 -15.93 1.18
CA GLU A 102 -9.22 -15.87 1.98
C GLU A 102 -8.25 -17.00 1.64
N ARG A 103 -8.76 -18.24 1.48
CA ARG A 103 -7.95 -19.38 1.05
C ARG A 103 -7.30 -19.14 -0.32
N ARG A 104 -8.07 -18.63 -1.30
CA ARG A 104 -7.56 -18.34 -2.65
C ARG A 104 -6.48 -17.27 -2.64
N PHE A 105 -6.69 -16.19 -1.89
CA PHE A 105 -5.69 -15.13 -1.73
C PHE A 105 -4.40 -15.65 -1.10
N ARG A 106 -4.50 -16.45 -0.03
CA ARG A 106 -3.34 -17.12 0.59
C ARG A 106 -2.57 -17.98 -0.40
N GLU A 107 -3.29 -18.75 -1.22
CA GLU A 107 -2.67 -19.61 -2.23
C GLU A 107 -1.93 -18.81 -3.31
N GLU A 108 -2.56 -17.79 -3.90
CA GLU A 108 -1.97 -16.99 -4.97
C GLU A 108 -0.82 -16.11 -4.45
N LEU A 109 -0.96 -15.48 -3.29
CA LEU A 109 0.14 -14.74 -2.65
C LEU A 109 1.28 -15.66 -2.23
N GLY A 110 0.97 -16.86 -1.74
CA GLY A 110 1.98 -17.88 -1.45
C GLY A 110 2.73 -18.35 -2.71
N ARG A 111 2.07 -18.41 -3.88
CA ARG A 111 2.73 -18.66 -5.16
C ARG A 111 3.57 -17.46 -5.59
N GLY A 112 3.06 -16.24 -5.46
CA GLY A 112 3.78 -15.01 -5.77
C GLY A 112 5.07 -14.87 -4.96
N ARG A 113 4.99 -15.08 -3.65
CA ARG A 113 6.14 -15.14 -2.75
C ARG A 113 7.18 -16.14 -3.22
N ARG A 114 6.78 -17.37 -3.56
CA ARG A 114 7.72 -18.38 -4.09
C ARG A 114 8.38 -17.94 -5.40
N ARG A 115 7.64 -17.32 -6.33
CA ARG A 115 8.21 -16.80 -7.58
C ARG A 115 9.28 -15.73 -7.31
N LEU A 116 9.05 -14.85 -6.32
CA LEU A 116 10.02 -13.84 -5.89
C LEU A 116 11.25 -14.50 -5.25
N GLU A 117 11.05 -15.46 -4.33
CA GLU A 117 12.13 -16.21 -3.68
C GLU A 117 12.96 -17.03 -4.69
N ASP A 118 12.32 -17.65 -5.68
CA ASP A 118 12.98 -18.37 -6.78
C ASP A 118 13.81 -17.43 -7.68
N ALA A 119 13.41 -16.17 -7.79
CA ALA A 119 14.16 -15.11 -8.49
C ALA A 119 15.28 -14.49 -7.64
N GLY A 120 15.49 -14.96 -6.41
CA GLY A 120 16.55 -14.51 -5.51
C GLY A 120 16.15 -13.39 -4.55
N TYR A 121 14.86 -13.05 -4.47
CA TYR A 121 14.36 -12.03 -3.56
C TYR A 121 13.99 -12.60 -2.20
N THR A 122 14.26 -11.82 -1.15
CA THR A 122 13.69 -12.02 0.16
C THR A 122 12.38 -11.25 0.25
N VAL A 123 11.28 -11.96 0.49
CA VAL A 123 9.98 -11.38 0.84
C VAL A 123 9.88 -11.29 2.36
N THR A 124 9.69 -10.08 2.87
CA THR A 124 9.75 -9.79 4.31
C THR A 124 8.40 -9.45 4.89
N LEU A 125 7.53 -8.81 4.09
CA LEU A 125 6.16 -8.51 4.45
C LEU A 125 5.22 -8.99 3.35
N VAL A 126 4.09 -9.57 3.77
CA VAL A 126 2.91 -9.74 2.94
C VAL A 126 1.71 -9.41 3.83
N LEU A 127 0.92 -8.41 3.48
CA LEU A 127 -0.31 -8.03 4.17
C LEU A 127 -1.49 -8.02 3.19
N ILE A 128 -2.68 -8.29 3.72
CA ILE A 128 -3.97 -8.13 3.05
C ILE A 128 -4.83 -7.28 3.98
N ASN A 129 -5.25 -6.10 3.52
CA ASN A 129 -5.97 -5.12 4.32
C ASN A 129 -5.26 -4.79 5.66
N GLY A 130 -3.92 -4.75 5.63
CA GLY A 130 -3.07 -4.51 6.81
C GLY A 130 -2.92 -5.72 7.75
N VAL A 131 -3.46 -6.89 7.40
CA VAL A 131 -3.45 -8.11 8.22
C VAL A 131 -2.59 -9.19 7.58
N SER A 132 -1.92 -10.02 8.40
CA SER A 132 -1.13 -11.14 7.89
C SER A 132 -2.03 -12.20 7.22
N PRO A 133 -1.64 -12.77 6.05
CA PRO A 133 -2.36 -13.90 5.45
C PRO A 133 -2.44 -15.15 6.34
N ALA A 134 -1.66 -15.22 7.43
CA ALA A 134 -1.74 -16.31 8.41
C ALA A 134 -2.92 -16.17 9.39
N GLU A 135 -3.52 -14.99 9.47
CA GLU A 135 -4.70 -14.71 10.29
C GLU A 135 -5.98 -14.90 9.45
N ASP A 136 -7.08 -15.24 10.11
CA ASP A 136 -8.42 -15.32 9.52
C ASP A 136 -9.13 -13.96 9.64
N GLY A 137 -10.10 -13.69 8.77
CA GLY A 137 -10.98 -12.53 8.86
C GLY A 137 -10.45 -11.25 8.18
N PHE A 138 -9.44 -11.34 7.32
CA PHE A 138 -8.94 -10.19 6.55
C PHE A 138 -9.90 -9.75 5.43
N PHE A 139 -10.95 -10.52 5.16
CA PHE A 139 -12.08 -10.11 4.32
C PHE A 139 -13.42 -10.01 5.08
N ASP A 140 -13.41 -10.06 6.41
CA ASP A 140 -14.64 -9.91 7.20
C ASP A 140 -15.28 -8.54 6.95
N GLY A 141 -16.48 -8.55 6.37
CA GLY A 141 -17.20 -7.34 6.00
C GLY A 141 -16.65 -6.61 4.76
N CYS A 142 -15.63 -7.17 4.08
CA CYS A 142 -15.09 -6.61 2.84
C CYS A 142 -15.87 -7.05 1.60
N ILE A 143 -16.60 -8.16 1.64
CA ILE A 143 -17.43 -8.60 0.51
C ILE A 143 -18.79 -7.90 0.62
N SER A 144 -19.06 -6.92 -0.25
CA SER A 144 -20.24 -6.05 -0.17
C SER A 144 -20.89 -5.78 -1.52
N THR A 145 -22.22 -5.86 -1.63
CA THR A 145 -22.97 -5.49 -2.86
C THR A 145 -22.95 -4.02 -3.18
N TYR A 146 -22.70 -3.13 -2.21
CA TYR A 146 -22.70 -1.68 -2.44
C TYR A 146 -21.70 -1.25 -3.50
N GLU A 147 -20.60 -2.00 -3.65
CA GLU A 147 -19.56 -1.67 -4.61
C GLU A 147 -19.74 -2.35 -5.95
N TRP A 148 -20.71 -3.27 -6.07
CA TRP A 148 -20.98 -4.05 -7.29
C TRP A 148 -21.57 -3.21 -8.42
N GLY A 149 -21.95 -1.95 -8.15
CA GLY A 149 -22.50 -1.04 -9.15
C GLY A 149 -21.75 0.28 -9.23
N GLU A 150 -20.81 0.41 -10.16
CA GLU A 150 -20.61 1.69 -10.89
C GLU A 150 -20.17 1.42 -12.34
N LYS A 151 -21.16 1.40 -13.23
CA LYS A 151 -21.22 2.14 -14.52
C LYS A 151 -22.61 1.92 -15.13
N ASP A 152 -23.45 2.95 -15.04
CA ASP A 152 -24.70 3.17 -15.79
C ASP A 152 -25.94 2.26 -15.58
N GLU A 153 -25.89 1.21 -14.76
CA GLU A 153 -27.07 0.33 -14.50
C GLU A 153 -27.59 0.39 -13.06
N ALA A 154 -27.75 1.60 -12.51
CA ALA A 154 -28.54 1.82 -11.29
C ALA A 154 -30.06 1.66 -11.52
N GLU A 155 -30.46 0.72 -12.38
CA GLU A 155 -31.83 0.24 -12.50
C GLU A 155 -31.89 -1.11 -11.80
N ARG A 156 -32.27 -1.12 -10.50
CA ARG A 156 -32.77 -2.28 -9.74
C ARG A 156 -32.33 -3.63 -10.30
N GLU A 157 -31.09 -4.04 -10.04
CA GLU A 157 -30.77 -5.46 -10.09
C GLU A 157 -31.23 -6.08 -8.76
N SER A 158 -32.55 -6.28 -8.71
CA SER A 158 -33.19 -7.24 -7.83
C SER A 158 -32.87 -8.65 -8.34
N GLY A 159 -32.06 -9.39 -7.60
CA GLY A 159 -31.68 -10.77 -7.85
C GLY A 159 -30.67 -11.24 -6.80
N SER A 160 -30.85 -12.49 -6.32
CA SER A 160 -29.93 -13.26 -5.46
C SER A 160 -28.48 -12.76 -5.45
N PHE A 161 -27.93 -12.60 -4.25
CA PHE A 161 -26.59 -12.06 -3.97
C PHE A 161 -25.48 -12.70 -4.81
N PHE A 162 -25.63 -13.99 -5.11
CA PHE A 162 -24.85 -14.74 -6.09
C PHE A 162 -25.81 -15.48 -7.02
N HIS A 163 -25.49 -15.62 -8.30
CA HIS A 163 -26.32 -16.41 -9.21
C HIS A 163 -26.13 -17.92 -9.02
N ALA A 164 -25.01 -18.32 -8.41
CA ALA A 164 -24.68 -19.69 -8.04
C ALA A 164 -24.57 -19.88 -6.52
N LEU A 165 -25.09 -21.00 -6.02
CA LEU A 165 -24.85 -21.44 -4.64
C LEU A 165 -23.39 -21.87 -4.49
N TYR A 166 -22.71 -21.38 -3.44
CA TYR A 166 -21.37 -21.85 -3.14
C TYR A 166 -21.40 -23.30 -2.64
N THR A 167 -20.99 -24.27 -3.46
CA THR A 167 -20.97 -25.70 -3.09
C THR A 167 -19.60 -26.19 -2.60
N GLY A 168 -18.64 -25.29 -2.44
CA GLY A 168 -17.26 -25.62 -2.09
C GLY A 168 -16.33 -25.86 -3.29
N ASP A 169 -16.84 -25.73 -4.52
CA ASP A 169 -16.07 -25.95 -5.74
C ASP A 169 -15.58 -24.65 -6.40
N ASP A 170 -14.72 -24.81 -7.41
CA ASP A 170 -14.08 -23.72 -8.14
C ASP A 170 -15.03 -23.02 -9.12
N ARG A 171 -16.13 -23.68 -9.47
CA ARG A 171 -17.09 -23.20 -10.46
C ARG A 171 -17.78 -21.92 -9.98
N PHE A 172 -18.00 -21.80 -8.67
CA PHE A 172 -18.50 -20.56 -8.09
C PHE A 172 -17.62 -19.35 -8.46
N PHE A 173 -16.29 -19.47 -8.39
CA PHE A 173 -15.40 -18.35 -8.73
C PHE A 173 -15.39 -18.07 -10.24
N GLU A 174 -15.53 -19.10 -11.08
CA GLU A 174 -15.65 -18.91 -12.53
C GLU A 174 -16.91 -18.14 -12.92
N GLU A 175 -18.01 -18.36 -12.21
CA GLU A 175 -19.32 -17.75 -12.48
C GLU A 175 -19.48 -16.37 -11.80
N GLU A 176 -19.01 -16.24 -10.56
CA GLU A 176 -19.32 -15.10 -9.69
C GLU A 176 -18.14 -14.12 -9.49
N ALA A 177 -16.87 -14.57 -9.49
CA ALA A 177 -15.76 -13.74 -8.99
C ALA A 177 -15.54 -12.44 -9.79
N SER A 178 -15.85 -12.46 -11.09
CA SER A 178 -15.79 -11.27 -11.94
C SER A 178 -16.84 -10.19 -11.61
N ARG A 179 -17.86 -10.53 -10.83
CA ARG A 179 -18.96 -9.65 -10.40
C ARG A 179 -18.81 -9.19 -8.96
N VAL A 180 -18.06 -9.96 -8.16
CA VAL A 180 -17.74 -9.61 -6.79
C VAL A 180 -16.68 -8.51 -6.77
N ARG A 181 -17.08 -7.33 -6.32
CA ARG A 181 -16.13 -6.29 -5.91
C ARG A 181 -15.88 -6.39 -4.41
N LEU A 182 -14.61 -6.37 -4.05
CA LEU A 182 -14.16 -6.35 -2.66
C LEU A 182 -14.09 -4.90 -2.21
N GLY A 183 -14.85 -4.56 -1.17
CA GLY A 183 -14.88 -3.28 -0.45
C GLY A 183 -13.50 -2.69 -0.14
N MET A 184 -12.59 -3.59 0.20
CA MET A 184 -11.20 -3.27 0.47
C MET A 184 -10.38 -4.51 0.14
N CYS A 185 -9.40 -4.33 -0.73
CA CYS A 185 -8.41 -5.35 -1.03
C CYS A 185 -7.07 -4.66 -1.28
N ASP A 186 -6.43 -4.21 -0.21
CA ASP A 186 -5.08 -3.65 -0.23
C ASP A 186 -4.06 -4.75 0.07
N VAL A 187 -3.25 -5.09 -0.93
CA VAL A 187 -2.21 -6.12 -0.82
C VAL A 187 -0.86 -5.44 -0.74
N GLU A 188 -0.14 -5.58 0.37
CA GLU A 188 1.19 -4.99 0.53
C GLU A 188 2.26 -6.09 0.51
N ILE A 189 3.32 -5.89 -0.27
CA ILE A 189 4.44 -6.83 -0.38
C ILE A 189 5.77 -6.08 -0.25
N ASP A 190 6.60 -6.46 0.72
CA ASP A 190 7.94 -5.87 0.88
C ASP A 190 9.01 -6.85 0.43
N ILE A 191 9.85 -6.41 -0.51
CA ILE A 191 10.92 -7.22 -1.10
C ILE A 191 12.29 -6.57 -0.96
N SER A 192 13.32 -7.40 -0.86
CA SER A 192 14.74 -7.02 -1.01
C SER A 192 15.48 -8.12 -1.76
N GLY A 193 16.54 -7.82 -2.52
CA GLY A 193 17.23 -8.85 -3.31
C GLY A 193 18.12 -8.27 -4.41
N PRO A 194 18.58 -9.07 -5.38
CA PRO A 194 19.77 -8.79 -6.18
C PRO A 194 19.74 -7.47 -6.98
N ASP A 195 18.59 -7.08 -7.54
CA ASP A 195 18.47 -5.81 -8.28
C ASP A 195 18.20 -4.61 -7.35
N ALA A 196 18.14 -4.85 -6.04
CA ALA A 196 17.84 -3.91 -4.97
C ALA A 196 18.80 -4.05 -3.77
N ASP A 197 19.89 -4.82 -3.87
CA ASP A 197 20.83 -5.10 -2.78
C ASP A 197 22.06 -4.17 -2.90
N TYR A 198 22.42 -3.55 -1.78
CA TYR A 198 23.43 -2.50 -1.69
C TYR A 198 24.45 -2.81 -0.57
N ALA A 199 24.57 -4.07 -0.14
CA ALA A 199 25.38 -4.46 1.02
C ALA A 199 26.82 -3.92 0.99
N ASP A 200 27.40 -3.75 -0.21
CA ASP A 200 28.76 -3.24 -0.41
C ASP A 200 28.86 -1.92 -1.22
N ALA A 201 27.79 -1.49 -1.93
CA ALA A 201 27.71 -0.24 -2.73
C ALA A 201 26.29 0.02 -3.28
N PHE A 202 26.00 1.22 -3.78
CA PHE A 202 24.80 1.48 -4.60
C PHE A 202 24.76 0.59 -5.87
N PRO A 203 23.63 -0.05 -6.23
CA PRO A 203 23.46 -0.77 -7.47
C PRO A 203 23.46 0.26 -8.58
N THR A 204 24.51 0.16 -9.35
CA THR A 204 24.65 0.85 -10.60
C THR A 204 24.29 -0.18 -11.68
N ASN A 205 23.59 0.24 -12.72
CA ASN A 205 23.19 -0.60 -13.85
C ASN A 205 22.08 -1.63 -13.55
N VAL A 206 21.11 -1.28 -12.71
CA VAL A 206 19.88 -2.09 -12.51
C VAL A 206 19.25 -2.39 -13.88
N PRO A 207 18.88 -3.63 -14.26
CA PRO A 207 18.33 -3.90 -15.58
C PRO A 207 17.07 -3.06 -15.87
N GLU A 208 16.81 -2.71 -17.14
CA GLU A 208 15.60 -1.95 -17.56
C GLU A 208 14.30 -2.60 -17.08
N ARG A 209 14.32 -3.93 -16.98
CA ARG A 209 13.27 -4.71 -16.34
C ARG A 209 13.89 -5.50 -15.18
N PRO A 210 13.75 -5.02 -13.94
CA PRO A 210 14.17 -5.76 -12.75
C PRO A 210 13.52 -7.15 -12.69
N SER A 211 14.25 -8.11 -12.15
CA SER A 211 13.82 -9.52 -12.10
C SER A 211 12.62 -9.77 -11.16
N TRP A 212 12.27 -8.82 -10.29
CA TRP A 212 11.03 -8.88 -9.50
C TRP A 212 9.76 -8.53 -10.29
N VAL A 213 9.88 -7.86 -11.44
CA VAL A 213 8.71 -7.36 -12.20
C VAL A 213 7.81 -8.50 -12.68
N GLU A 214 8.38 -9.54 -13.29
CA GLU A 214 7.60 -10.67 -13.81
C GLU A 214 6.89 -11.48 -12.70
N PRO A 215 7.54 -11.82 -11.57
CA PRO A 215 6.87 -12.41 -10.41
C PRO A 215 5.70 -11.57 -9.86
N VAL A 216 5.88 -10.25 -9.71
CA VAL A 216 4.82 -9.34 -9.23
C VAL A 216 3.66 -9.33 -10.23
N ASP A 217 3.95 -9.08 -11.50
CA ASP A 217 2.97 -9.02 -12.58
C ASP A 217 2.18 -10.34 -12.74
N ALA A 218 2.85 -11.50 -12.58
CA ALA A 218 2.19 -12.80 -12.56
C ALA A 218 1.29 -13.01 -11.31
N THR A 219 1.63 -12.40 -10.17
CA THR A 219 0.82 -12.46 -8.94
C THR A 219 -0.41 -11.57 -9.09
N CYS A 220 -0.21 -10.35 -9.57
CA CYS A 220 -1.26 -9.41 -9.94
C CYS A 220 -2.30 -10.02 -10.89
N ARG A 221 -1.86 -10.67 -11.98
CA ARG A 221 -2.75 -11.38 -12.91
C ARG A 221 -3.57 -12.49 -12.26
N SER A 222 -3.04 -13.16 -11.24
CA SER A 222 -3.74 -14.20 -10.50
C SER A 222 -4.78 -13.64 -9.52
N LEU A 223 -4.57 -12.43 -9.00
CA LEU A 223 -5.47 -11.75 -8.07
C LEU A 223 -6.60 -10.99 -8.78
N LEU A 224 -6.35 -10.44 -9.98
CA LEU A 224 -7.32 -9.67 -10.77
C LEU A 224 -8.72 -10.32 -10.87
N PRO A 225 -8.87 -11.62 -11.19
CA PRO A 225 -10.19 -12.25 -11.26
C PRO A 225 -10.93 -12.31 -9.92
N LEU A 226 -10.21 -12.21 -8.80
CA LEU A 226 -10.77 -12.26 -7.45
C LEU A 226 -11.20 -10.89 -6.92
N THR A 227 -10.84 -9.79 -7.60
CA THR A 227 -11.09 -8.42 -7.14
C THR A 227 -11.99 -7.62 -8.08
N GLY A 228 -12.74 -8.29 -8.96
CA GLY A 228 -13.51 -7.60 -10.00
C GLY A 228 -12.63 -6.81 -10.98
N GLY A 229 -11.33 -7.12 -11.04
CA GLY A 229 -10.35 -6.43 -11.86
C GLY A 229 -9.73 -5.18 -11.23
N ASP A 230 -10.03 -4.85 -9.97
CA ASP A 230 -9.53 -3.64 -9.29
C ASP A 230 -8.92 -3.92 -7.90
N PRO A 231 -7.78 -4.64 -7.81
CA PRO A 231 -7.06 -4.79 -6.56
C PRO A 231 -6.20 -3.53 -6.30
N ALA A 232 -6.21 -3.00 -5.08
CA ALA A 232 -5.12 -2.14 -4.63
C ALA A 232 -3.95 -3.05 -4.26
N THR A 233 -2.82 -2.97 -4.96
CA THR A 233 -1.63 -3.72 -4.56
C THR A 233 -0.49 -2.75 -4.46
N LYS A 234 0.29 -2.84 -3.39
CA LYS A 234 1.49 -2.08 -3.19
C LYS A 234 2.67 -3.01 -3.07
N VAL A 235 3.76 -2.71 -3.77
CA VAL A 235 5.02 -3.44 -3.60
C VAL A 235 6.12 -2.46 -3.26
N ALA A 236 6.62 -2.49 -2.03
CA ALA A 236 7.76 -1.68 -1.63
C ALA A 236 9.06 -2.47 -1.80
N VAL A 237 10.07 -1.82 -2.36
CA VAL A 237 11.39 -2.42 -2.59
C VAL A 237 12.39 -1.79 -1.64
N TYR A 238 13.14 -2.62 -0.92
CA TYR A 238 14.09 -2.19 0.11
C TYR A 238 15.54 -2.61 -0.22
N GLN A 239 16.47 -1.77 0.22
CA GLN A 239 17.93 -1.88 0.10
C GLN A 239 18.50 -3.16 0.71
N ALA A 240 18.05 -3.50 1.92
CA ALA A 240 18.37 -4.69 2.66
C ALA A 240 17.32 -4.79 3.77
N PHE A 241 16.69 -5.95 3.93
CA PHE A 241 15.71 -6.31 4.99
C PHE A 241 15.04 -5.11 5.69
N PRO A 242 13.75 -4.80 5.44
CA PRO A 242 13.06 -3.77 6.21
C PRO A 242 13.27 -4.02 7.72
N PRO A 243 13.45 -2.95 8.53
CA PRO A 243 13.63 -3.11 9.96
C PRO A 243 12.49 -3.96 10.52
N ASP A 244 12.78 -4.76 11.55
CA ASP A 244 11.74 -5.39 12.36
C ASP A 244 10.64 -4.35 12.58
N THR A 245 9.41 -4.68 12.16
CA THR A 245 8.22 -3.82 12.06
C THR A 245 7.81 -3.11 13.38
N ALA A 246 8.63 -3.21 14.42
CA ALA A 246 8.51 -2.54 15.70
C ALA A 246 8.94 -1.06 15.69
N ILE A 247 9.58 -0.55 14.64
CA ILE A 247 10.02 0.86 14.59
C ILE A 247 9.20 1.64 13.55
N ALA A 248 8.11 2.25 14.02
CA ALA A 248 7.40 3.25 13.24
C ALA A 248 8.32 4.44 12.96
N GLY A 249 8.51 4.78 11.67
CA GLY A 249 9.18 6.00 11.23
C GLY A 249 10.59 5.84 10.64
N ALA A 250 11.13 4.62 10.55
CA ALA A 250 12.41 4.40 9.87
C ALA A 250 12.19 4.27 8.35
N GLU A 251 12.43 5.34 7.59
CA GLU A 251 12.57 5.30 6.12
C GLU A 251 13.89 4.63 5.69
N ASP A 252 14.37 3.65 6.45
CA ASP A 252 15.70 3.08 6.29
C ASP A 252 15.68 2.12 5.10
N GLY A 253 16.07 2.62 3.94
CA GLY A 253 16.39 1.83 2.75
C GLY A 253 15.22 1.52 1.83
N LYS A 254 14.02 2.10 2.01
CA LYS A 254 12.95 1.99 0.98
C LYS A 254 13.42 2.70 -0.29
N LEU A 255 13.61 1.95 -1.37
CA LEU A 255 14.09 2.45 -2.66
C LEU A 255 12.95 3.03 -3.49
N GLY A 256 11.77 2.42 -3.40
CA GLY A 256 10.57 2.85 -4.14
C GLY A 256 9.33 2.08 -3.70
N GLU A 257 8.17 2.54 -4.18
CA GLU A 257 6.88 1.88 -4.01
C GLU A 257 6.23 1.70 -5.37
N LEU A 258 5.67 0.53 -5.59
CA LEU A 258 4.79 0.22 -6.71
C LEU A 258 3.35 0.30 -6.26
N ASP A 259 2.49 0.83 -7.12
CA ASP A 259 1.08 0.49 -7.15
C ASP A 259 0.75 -0.05 -8.55
N PRO A 260 0.74 -1.37 -8.79
CA PRO A 260 0.58 -1.95 -10.13
C PRO A 260 -0.78 -1.68 -10.78
N PHE A 261 -1.74 -1.10 -10.04
CA PHE A 261 -3.13 -0.96 -10.46
C PHE A 261 -3.62 0.50 -10.50
N ARG A 262 -2.91 1.45 -9.87
CA ARG A 262 -3.15 2.90 -10.07
C ARG A 262 -2.38 3.46 -11.27
N ASP A 263 -3.09 4.26 -12.07
CA ASP A 263 -2.63 5.10 -13.18
C ASP A 263 -1.51 4.56 -14.11
N ALA A 264 -1.96 3.91 -15.19
CA ALA A 264 -1.46 3.99 -16.58
C ALA A 264 0.05 3.90 -16.93
N GLY A 265 0.96 3.60 -16.00
CA GLY A 265 2.36 3.30 -16.31
C GLY A 265 2.60 1.80 -16.50
N GLU A 266 3.50 1.42 -17.42
CA GLU A 266 3.99 0.04 -17.47
C GLU A 266 4.66 -0.29 -16.12
N THR A 267 4.41 -1.47 -15.55
CA THR A 267 4.92 -1.95 -14.24
C THR A 267 6.45 -1.83 -14.05
N GLY A 268 7.20 -1.50 -15.11
CA GLY A 268 8.63 -1.19 -15.08
C GLY A 268 9.00 0.28 -14.86
N SER A 269 8.14 1.25 -15.18
CA SER A 269 8.44 2.69 -15.04
C SER A 269 8.64 3.10 -13.56
N TRP A 270 7.89 2.48 -12.65
CA TRP A 270 7.82 2.86 -11.23
C TRP A 270 8.98 2.32 -10.37
N LEU A 271 9.88 1.52 -10.92
CA LEU A 271 10.79 0.64 -10.16
C LEU A 271 12.27 0.78 -10.50
N ILE A 272 12.64 1.74 -11.34
CA ILE A 272 14.03 1.84 -11.77
C ILE A 272 14.81 2.79 -10.86
N VAL A 273 15.24 2.26 -9.71
CA VAL A 273 16.13 2.98 -8.79
C VAL A 273 17.57 2.68 -9.16
N ASP A 274 18.01 3.22 -10.30
CA ASP A 274 19.42 3.19 -10.69
C ASP A 274 20.10 4.38 -10.03
N TRP A 275 21.07 4.12 -9.15
CA TRP A 275 21.87 5.17 -8.55
C TRP A 275 23.06 5.44 -9.46
N VAL A 276 23.24 6.70 -9.85
CA VAL A 276 24.35 7.10 -10.72
C VAL A 276 25.42 7.80 -9.88
N PRO A 277 26.69 7.36 -9.96
CA PRO A 277 27.78 8.09 -9.34
C PRO A 277 27.99 9.39 -10.12
N VAL A 278 27.94 10.52 -9.43
CA VAL A 278 28.22 11.84 -10.01
C VAL A 278 29.62 12.35 -9.64
N GLY A 279 30.36 11.56 -8.85
CA GLY A 279 31.73 11.84 -8.41
C GLY A 279 31.79 12.41 -7.00
N LYS A 280 33.00 12.53 -6.44
CA LYS A 280 33.24 13.08 -5.09
C LYS A 280 32.51 12.32 -3.98
N GLY A 281 32.30 11.02 -4.11
CA GLY A 281 31.52 10.23 -3.16
C GLY A 281 30.01 10.48 -3.20
N ALA A 282 29.50 11.29 -4.14
CA ALA A 282 28.06 11.56 -4.29
C ALA A 282 27.40 10.65 -5.33
N TYR A 283 26.19 10.22 -5.01
CA TYR A 283 25.32 9.38 -5.82
C TYR A 283 23.93 10.01 -5.90
N VAL A 284 23.28 9.86 -7.05
CA VAL A 284 21.94 10.43 -7.30
C VAL A 284 21.03 9.37 -7.87
N THR A 285 19.78 9.37 -7.46
CA THR A 285 18.70 8.65 -8.14
C THR A 285 17.45 9.52 -8.22
N SER A 286 16.52 9.16 -9.10
CA SER A 286 15.23 9.84 -9.20
C SER A 286 14.26 9.31 -8.16
N ASP A 287 13.47 10.19 -7.57
CA ASP A 287 12.29 9.84 -6.75
C ASP A 287 10.99 9.95 -7.56
N GLU A 288 11.04 10.49 -8.79
CA GLU A 288 9.89 10.46 -9.70
C GLU A 288 9.73 9.09 -10.34
N CYS A 289 8.47 8.65 -10.36
CA CYS A 289 8.04 7.45 -11.07
C CYS A 289 8.30 7.61 -12.58
N GLY A 290 8.83 6.57 -13.22
CA GLY A 290 9.14 6.56 -14.66
C GLY A 290 10.48 7.18 -15.04
N VAL A 291 11.11 7.94 -14.15
CA VAL A 291 12.35 8.65 -14.46
C VAL A 291 13.55 7.81 -14.07
N ARG A 292 14.18 7.19 -15.07
CA ARG A 292 15.45 6.48 -14.89
C ARG A 292 16.63 7.40 -15.21
N LEU A 293 17.51 7.61 -14.23
CA LEU A 293 18.79 8.28 -14.47
C LEU A 293 19.83 7.33 -15.04
N ARG A 294 20.65 7.83 -15.96
CA ARG A 294 21.81 7.17 -16.56
C ARG A 294 23.08 7.96 -16.27
N SER A 295 24.21 7.29 -16.41
CA SER A 295 25.51 7.95 -16.31
C SER A 295 25.59 9.12 -17.29
N GLY A 296 25.80 10.33 -16.77
CA GLY A 296 25.90 11.56 -17.54
C GLY A 296 24.59 12.34 -17.68
N ASP A 297 23.45 11.82 -17.20
CA ASP A 297 22.18 12.57 -17.13
C ASP A 297 22.22 13.65 -16.05
N VAL A 298 23.02 13.43 -15.01
CA VAL A 298 23.29 14.41 -13.96
C VAL A 298 24.80 14.50 -13.78
N THR A 299 25.31 15.72 -13.63
CA THR A 299 26.73 15.98 -13.39
C THR A 299 26.91 16.79 -12.12
N LEU A 300 28.01 16.51 -11.41
CA LEU A 300 28.44 17.28 -10.25
C LEU A 300 29.72 18.03 -10.62
N GLU A 301 29.66 19.35 -10.65
CA GLU A 301 30.79 20.21 -11.02
C GLU A 301 31.31 20.98 -9.82
N VAL A 302 32.64 21.06 -9.68
CA VAL A 302 33.26 21.92 -8.67
C VAL A 302 33.11 23.36 -9.11
N VAL A 303 32.61 24.21 -8.22
CA VAL A 303 32.45 25.65 -8.48
C VAL A 303 33.25 26.47 -7.49
N ASP A 304 33.79 27.58 -7.99
CA ASP A 304 34.59 28.49 -7.18
C ASP A 304 33.65 29.37 -6.33
N ASP A 305 33.60 29.04 -5.03
CA ASP A 305 33.14 29.87 -3.91
C ASP A 305 31.89 30.75 -4.17
N PRO A 306 30.72 30.18 -4.50
CA PRO A 306 29.46 30.95 -4.57
C PRO A 306 29.10 31.58 -3.22
N TYR A 307 29.51 30.94 -2.13
CA TYR A 307 29.48 31.45 -0.76
C TYR A 307 30.72 30.98 -0.01
N SER A 308 31.23 31.80 0.90
CA SER A 308 32.23 31.39 1.89
C SER A 308 31.61 30.66 3.07
N TYR A 309 32.40 29.86 3.78
CA TYR A 309 31.95 29.21 5.02
C TYR A 309 31.41 30.21 6.03
N ASP A 310 32.07 31.36 6.20
CA ASP A 310 31.66 32.40 7.15
C ASP A 310 30.30 33.02 6.75
N GLU A 311 30.03 33.16 5.45
CA GLU A 311 28.73 33.63 4.95
C GLU A 311 27.63 32.59 5.20
N LEU A 312 27.85 31.32 4.86
CA LEU A 312 26.85 30.27 5.13
C LEU A 312 26.58 30.08 6.63
N TRP A 313 27.61 30.24 7.46
CA TRP A 313 27.46 30.21 8.90
C TRP A 313 26.71 31.44 9.45
N ALA A 314 26.87 32.61 8.86
CA ALA A 314 26.18 33.82 9.32
C ALA A 314 24.74 33.93 8.81
N ASP A 315 24.52 33.51 7.58
CA ASP A 315 23.32 33.79 6.78
C ASP A 315 22.43 32.56 6.55
N GLY A 316 22.83 31.37 7.01
CA GLY A 316 22.05 30.14 6.94
C GLY A 316 21.09 29.95 8.14
N ASP A 317 19.97 29.26 7.93
CA ASP A 317 19.20 28.68 9.04
C ASP A 317 20.01 27.53 9.68
N LEU A 318 20.63 27.83 10.83
CA LEU A 318 21.62 26.97 11.47
C LEU A 318 21.03 25.92 12.42
N ALA A 319 19.71 25.76 12.52
CA ALA A 319 19.10 24.84 13.49
C ALA A 319 19.69 23.41 13.43
N GLU A 320 20.17 22.97 12.26
CA GLU A 320 20.85 21.68 12.06
C GLU A 320 22.39 21.71 12.18
N ILE A 321 22.98 22.90 12.27
CA ILE A 321 24.43 23.16 12.37
C ILE A 321 24.86 23.41 13.82
N GLU A 322 23.92 23.73 14.73
CA GLU A 322 24.13 23.94 16.17
C GLU A 322 24.66 22.67 16.87
N GLY A 323 25.99 22.49 16.84
CA GLY A 323 26.68 21.36 17.47
C GLY A 323 28.05 21.03 16.89
N ARG A 324 28.45 21.69 15.79
CA ARG A 324 29.65 21.33 15.01
C ARG A 324 30.83 22.27 15.22
N SER A 325 31.99 21.84 14.70
CA SER A 325 33.20 22.66 14.64
C SER A 325 32.94 23.93 13.82
N PRO A 326 33.25 25.13 14.35
CA PRO A 326 33.10 26.39 13.63
C PRO A 326 34.20 26.60 12.56
N SER A 327 34.95 25.56 12.21
CA SER A 327 35.98 25.59 11.18
C SER A 327 36.10 24.18 10.60
N PRO A 328 35.57 23.95 9.39
CA PRO A 328 35.66 22.67 8.72
C PRO A 328 37.09 22.41 8.25
N ALA A 329 37.48 21.14 8.18
CA ALA A 329 38.80 20.74 7.70
C ALA A 329 38.95 20.93 6.17
N ALA A 330 37.84 20.91 5.44
CA ALA A 330 37.74 21.19 4.02
C ALA A 330 36.43 21.93 3.73
N PHE A 331 36.45 22.87 2.80
CA PHE A 331 35.26 23.55 2.31
C PHE A 331 35.28 23.50 0.79
N GLU A 332 34.31 22.84 0.19
CA GLU A 332 34.18 22.70 -1.26
C GLU A 332 32.71 22.94 -1.65
N SER A 333 32.51 23.68 -2.75
CA SER A 333 31.19 23.92 -3.32
C SER A 333 31.05 23.17 -4.63
N TYR A 334 29.86 22.62 -4.85
CA TYR A 334 29.52 21.88 -6.05
C TYR A 334 28.16 22.31 -6.60
N GLU A 335 28.02 22.29 -7.91
CA GLU A 335 26.72 22.40 -8.58
C GLU A 335 26.33 21.05 -9.16
N LEU A 336 25.18 20.55 -8.75
CA LEU A 336 24.53 19.40 -9.37
C LEU A 336 23.62 19.89 -10.49
N ARG A 337 23.86 19.44 -11.71
CA ARG A 337 23.18 19.90 -12.93
C ARG A 337 22.56 18.74 -13.69
N ALA A 338 21.33 18.95 -14.16
CA ALA A 338 20.74 18.09 -15.18
C ALA A 338 21.44 18.31 -16.53
N ALA A 339 21.70 17.24 -17.26
CA ALA A 339 22.27 17.31 -18.59
C ALA A 339 21.24 17.88 -19.60
N PRO A 340 21.69 18.60 -20.63
CA PRO A 340 20.82 19.08 -21.68
C PRO A 340 20.03 17.94 -22.33
N GLY A 341 18.70 18.07 -22.40
CA GLY A 341 17.81 17.09 -23.01
C GLY A 341 17.30 15.99 -22.06
N LEU A 342 17.69 15.97 -20.79
CA LEU A 342 17.13 15.03 -19.80
C LEU A 342 15.60 15.17 -19.71
N PHE A 343 15.11 16.40 -19.55
CA PHE A 343 13.68 16.72 -19.49
C PHE A 343 12.96 16.48 -20.81
N GLU A 344 13.63 16.70 -21.95
CA GLU A 344 13.08 16.36 -23.26
C GLU A 344 12.90 14.85 -23.43
N SER A 345 13.77 14.05 -22.82
CA SER A 345 13.75 12.58 -22.96
C SER A 345 12.68 11.89 -22.12
N SER A 346 12.16 12.52 -21.06
CA SER A 346 11.19 11.92 -20.14
C SER A 346 9.86 12.69 -20.11
N PRO A 347 8.74 12.10 -20.59
CA PRO A 347 7.42 12.74 -20.57
C PRO A 347 6.94 13.13 -19.17
N ASP A 348 7.30 12.34 -18.14
CA ASP A 348 6.78 12.49 -16.77
C ASP A 348 7.24 13.78 -16.08
N VAL A 349 8.33 14.38 -16.57
CA VAL A 349 8.93 15.60 -16.00
C VAL A 349 9.08 16.72 -17.01
N ARG A 350 8.91 16.45 -18.31
CA ARG A 350 9.04 17.44 -19.39
C ARG A 350 8.20 18.68 -19.15
N ASP A 351 6.93 18.50 -18.80
CA ASP A 351 5.99 19.61 -18.60
C ASP A 351 6.16 20.29 -17.23
N LYS A 352 6.86 19.64 -16.28
CA LYS A 352 7.14 20.17 -14.94
C LYS A 352 8.34 21.10 -14.94
N GLY A 353 9.39 20.77 -15.72
CA GLY A 353 10.69 21.47 -15.68
C GLY A 353 11.49 21.23 -14.40
N TRP A 354 11.06 20.28 -13.57
CA TRP A 354 11.75 19.83 -12.35
C TRP A 354 11.36 18.39 -12.02
N PHE A 355 12.16 17.74 -11.18
CA PHE A 355 11.86 16.42 -10.63
C PHE A 355 12.52 16.17 -9.27
N SER A 356 11.89 15.33 -8.46
CA SER A 356 12.41 14.95 -7.15
C SER A 356 13.59 13.98 -7.30
N VAL A 357 14.68 14.24 -6.59
CA VAL A 357 15.88 13.39 -6.56
C VAL A 357 16.20 12.96 -5.13
N ARG A 358 16.81 11.79 -5.01
CA ARG A 358 17.49 11.37 -3.79
C ARG A 358 18.98 11.47 -4.00
N LEU A 359 19.65 12.07 -3.02
CA LEU A 359 21.10 12.20 -2.97
C LEU A 359 21.63 11.31 -1.87
N ALA A 360 22.79 10.71 -2.12
CA ALA A 360 23.54 10.01 -1.11
C ALA A 360 25.04 10.32 -1.19
N TYR A 361 25.72 10.30 -0.04
CA TYR A 361 27.11 10.69 0.07
C TYR A 361 27.92 9.74 0.94
N ASP A 362 28.99 9.23 0.35
CA ASP A 362 30.00 8.39 0.99
C ASP A 362 31.12 9.25 1.58
N ASN A 363 31.13 9.37 2.91
CA ASN A 363 32.22 10.01 3.64
C ASN A 363 33.51 9.18 3.67
N THR A 364 33.51 7.96 3.14
CA THR A 364 34.65 7.04 3.13
C THR A 364 35.31 6.90 1.76
N ASP A 365 34.70 7.43 0.68
CA ASP A 365 35.22 7.31 -0.68
C ASP A 365 36.59 8.00 -0.83
N PRO A 366 37.66 7.30 -1.25
CA PRO A 366 38.98 7.90 -1.45
C PRO A 366 39.03 9.04 -2.50
N GLU A 367 38.09 9.13 -3.44
CA GLU A 367 38.01 10.26 -4.38
C GLU A 367 37.59 11.58 -3.72
N THR A 368 36.98 11.52 -2.54
CA THR A 368 36.73 12.71 -1.70
C THR A 368 38.02 13.36 -1.21
N GLY A 369 39.18 12.73 -1.42
CA GLY A 369 40.49 13.29 -1.10
C GLY A 369 40.81 13.32 0.40
N LEU A 370 39.97 12.73 1.25
CA LEU A 370 40.12 12.74 2.71
C LEU A 370 41.46 12.18 3.17
N GLU A 371 41.89 11.06 2.61
CA GLU A 371 43.19 10.47 2.93
C GLU A 371 44.36 11.38 2.52
N ARG A 372 44.23 12.13 1.41
CA ARG A 372 45.27 13.08 0.93
C ARG A 372 45.38 14.31 1.85
N LEU A 373 44.28 14.66 2.52
CA LEU A 373 44.24 15.68 3.56
C LEU A 373 44.73 15.15 4.92
N GLY A 374 45.14 13.88 5.00
CA GLY A 374 45.61 13.24 6.24
C GLY A 374 44.48 12.90 7.21
N ILE A 375 43.24 12.85 6.71
CA ILE A 375 42.03 12.69 7.50
C ILE A 375 41.58 11.23 7.44
N THR A 376 41.27 10.64 8.60
CA THR A 376 40.76 9.26 8.69
C THR A 376 39.22 9.27 8.61
N PRO A 377 38.59 8.53 7.67
CA PRO A 377 37.13 8.58 7.46
C PRO A 377 36.28 8.37 8.72
N GLY A 378 36.67 7.49 9.63
CA GLY A 378 35.94 7.22 10.88
C GLY A 378 36.09 8.28 11.98
N THR A 379 36.72 9.42 11.70
CA THR A 379 36.95 10.52 12.68
C THR A 379 36.28 11.83 12.28
N LEU A 380 35.53 11.79 11.19
CA LEU A 380 35.00 12.94 10.50
C LEU A 380 33.53 13.15 10.89
N ASP A 381 33.14 14.41 11.10
CA ASP A 381 31.73 14.87 11.09
C ASP A 381 31.41 15.74 9.84
N PRO A 382 31.64 15.31 8.58
CA PRO A 382 31.39 16.13 7.42
C PRO A 382 30.06 15.71 6.82
N SER A 383 29.28 16.72 6.48
CA SER A 383 28.02 16.50 5.81
C SER A 383 28.05 17.23 4.49
N LEU A 384 27.50 16.59 3.47
CA LEU A 384 27.07 17.33 2.31
C LEU A 384 25.77 18.03 2.71
N TYR A 385 25.71 19.32 2.41
CA TYR A 385 24.56 20.18 2.67
C TYR A 385 24.01 20.66 1.35
N THR A 386 22.70 20.82 1.28
CA THR A 386 22.07 21.60 0.22
C THR A 386 21.98 23.05 0.67
N VAL A 387 22.14 23.98 -0.27
CA VAL A 387 22.05 25.42 -0.01
C VAL A 387 20.98 25.99 -0.92
N GLU A 388 19.92 26.51 -0.32
CA GLU A 388 18.76 27.06 -1.01
C GLU A 388 18.45 28.48 -0.52
N LYS A 389 17.65 29.21 -1.29
CA LYS A 389 17.12 30.49 -0.82
C LYS A 389 16.01 30.21 0.19
N ASN A 390 16.08 30.84 1.35
CA ASN A 390 15.03 30.71 2.35
C ASN A 390 13.80 31.50 1.90
N ALA A 391 12.71 30.81 1.54
CA ALA A 391 11.46 31.46 1.14
C ALA A 391 10.87 32.34 2.27
N ALA A 392 11.07 31.96 3.54
CA ALA A 392 10.60 32.73 4.68
C ALA A 392 11.32 34.07 4.84
N ALA A 393 12.51 34.25 4.24
CA ALA A 393 13.24 35.52 4.28
C ALA A 393 12.53 36.65 3.54
N GLU A 394 11.64 36.34 2.59
CA GLU A 394 10.81 37.34 1.90
C GLU A 394 9.66 37.85 2.79
N ASP A 395 9.15 36.98 3.66
CA ASP A 395 7.96 37.23 4.48
C ASP A 395 8.27 37.69 5.92
N PHE A 396 9.48 37.40 6.44
CA PHE A 396 9.87 37.65 7.83
C PHE A 396 11.18 38.42 7.95
N GLU A 397 11.08 39.68 8.39
CA GLU A 397 12.24 40.53 8.67
C GLU A 397 13.08 39.94 9.83
N GLY A 398 14.24 39.37 9.49
CA GLY A 398 15.15 38.70 10.44
C GLY A 398 15.30 37.20 10.25
N ALA A 399 14.55 36.57 9.33
CA ALA A 399 14.85 35.21 8.88
C ALA A 399 16.16 35.19 8.06
N PRO A 400 17.02 34.16 8.24
CA PRO A 400 18.26 34.03 7.47
C PRO A 400 17.94 33.91 5.97
N PRO A 401 18.70 34.57 5.08
CA PRO A 401 18.41 34.60 3.65
C PRO A 401 18.65 33.25 2.95
N LEU A 402 19.43 32.35 3.56
CA LEU A 402 19.74 31.03 3.04
C LEU A 402 19.20 29.95 3.96
N GLU A 403 18.78 28.84 3.37
CA GLU A 403 18.49 27.60 4.06
C GLU A 403 19.64 26.62 3.76
N VAL A 404 20.34 26.16 4.80
CA VAL A 404 21.48 25.25 4.67
C VAL A 404 21.08 23.92 5.32
N VAL A 405 20.56 23.02 4.51
CA VAL A 405 19.92 21.79 4.98
C VAL A 405 20.91 20.64 4.93
N ARG A 406 21.07 19.93 6.04
CA ARG A 406 21.84 18.68 6.04
C ARG A 406 21.01 17.63 5.34
N MET A 407 21.63 16.81 4.49
CA MET A 407 20.88 15.78 3.77
C MET A 407 19.98 14.91 4.67
N ARG A 408 20.45 14.40 5.83
CA ARG A 408 19.67 13.92 7.00
C ARG A 408 20.57 13.62 8.22
N PRO A 409 20.02 13.51 9.45
CA PRO A 409 20.77 13.09 10.65
C PRO A 409 21.14 11.60 10.66
N GLU A 410 20.32 10.73 10.06
CA GLU A 410 20.45 9.28 10.06
C GLU A 410 21.21 8.79 8.82
N THR A 411 22.19 7.90 9.01
CA THR A 411 22.90 7.23 7.91
C THR A 411 22.13 5.99 7.49
N LEU A 412 22.07 5.73 6.18
CA LEU A 412 21.60 4.47 5.63
C LEU A 412 22.36 3.29 6.26
N ALA A 413 21.81 2.08 6.19
CA ALA A 413 22.43 0.88 6.75
C ALA A 413 23.84 0.58 6.19
N ASN A 414 24.14 1.06 4.97
CA ASN A 414 25.46 0.99 4.35
C ASN A 414 26.42 2.14 4.76
N GLY A 415 26.02 3.02 5.67
CA GLY A 415 26.83 4.11 6.23
C GLY A 415 26.78 5.43 5.45
N PHE A 416 25.99 5.52 4.38
CA PHE A 416 25.87 6.72 3.56
C PHE A 416 24.91 7.73 4.19
N GLN A 417 25.23 9.03 4.07
CA GLN A 417 24.24 10.08 4.33
C GLN A 417 23.31 10.18 3.13
N TYR A 418 22.04 10.53 3.34
CA TYR A 418 21.07 10.66 2.24
C TYR A 418 20.10 11.80 2.49
N GLY A 419 19.47 12.31 1.43
CA GLY A 419 18.43 13.34 1.49
C GLY A 419 17.61 13.42 0.21
N THR A 420 16.41 13.97 0.30
CA THR A 420 15.51 14.19 -0.85
C THR A 420 15.48 15.67 -1.19
N ASN A 421 15.65 16.00 -2.47
CA ASN A 421 15.72 17.37 -2.97
C ASN A 421 15.02 17.49 -4.32
N VAL A 422 14.91 18.71 -4.85
CA VAL A 422 14.32 18.97 -6.18
C VAL A 422 15.41 19.43 -7.15
N LEU A 423 15.51 18.77 -8.31
CA LEU A 423 16.39 19.20 -9.40
C LEU A 423 15.58 19.88 -10.50
N TYR A 424 15.93 21.13 -10.80
CA TYR A 424 15.31 21.93 -11.85
C TYR A 424 16.06 21.83 -13.18
N GLU A 425 15.37 22.03 -14.29
CA GLU A 425 15.99 22.02 -15.63
C GLU A 425 16.98 23.16 -15.84
N GLU A 426 16.62 24.37 -15.40
CA GLU A 426 17.41 25.58 -15.66
C GLU A 426 18.30 26.00 -14.47
N GLU A 427 18.02 25.49 -13.27
CA GLU A 427 18.68 25.92 -12.03
C GLU A 427 19.51 24.79 -11.42
N PRO A 428 20.84 24.96 -11.25
CA PRO A 428 21.67 23.98 -10.55
C PRO A 428 21.29 23.92 -9.07
N MET A 429 21.38 22.73 -8.49
CA MET A 429 21.32 22.57 -7.04
C MET A 429 22.72 22.80 -6.46
N LEU A 430 22.81 23.73 -5.50
CA LEU A 430 24.07 24.03 -4.82
C LEU A 430 24.28 23.08 -3.65
N LEU A 431 25.42 22.40 -3.66
CA LEU A 431 25.84 21.47 -2.62
C LEU A 431 27.14 21.97 -2.00
N VAL A 432 27.25 21.92 -0.68
CA VAL A 432 28.44 22.35 0.04
C VAL A 432 28.89 21.25 0.98
N ARG A 433 30.19 20.97 0.92
CA ARG A 433 30.85 20.06 1.86
C ARG A 433 31.54 20.87 2.94
N MET A 434 31.21 20.58 4.19
CA MET A 434 31.80 21.17 5.39
C MET A 434 32.28 20.07 6.33
#